data_AF-A0A7X0AD28-F1
#
_entry.id   AF-A0A7X0AD28-F1
#
_cell.length_a   1.000
_cell.length_b   1.000
_cell.length_c   1.000
_cell.angle_alpha   90.00
_cell.angle_beta   90.00
_cell.angle_gamma   90.00
#
_symmetry.space_group_name_H-M   'P 1'
#
loop_
_entity.id
_entity.type
_entity.pdbx_description
1 polymer ?
#
loop_
_entity_poly.entity_id
_entity_poly.type
_entity_poly.pdbx_seq_one_letter_code
_entity_poly.pdbx_strand_id
1 'polypeptide(L)'
;MSDASDAGLQRALVITLQMLAAADEGEWQQVIELDAERQPWMQPTLSDRRSSELLTTLHQHNERLLERAAAARESVQRELGRHKYNNRALSVYIASSG
;
A
#
# COMPACT_ATOMS: atom_id res chain seq x y z
N MET A 1 23.05 22.42 -5.92
CA MET A 1 22.89 20.95 -5.97
C MET A 1 21.78 20.44 -5.03
N SER A 2 21.32 21.15 -3.98
CA SER A 2 20.12 20.76 -3.20
C SER A 2 18.82 20.74 -4.02
N ASP A 3 18.60 21.69 -4.95
CA ASP A 3 17.31 21.82 -5.65
C ASP A 3 16.85 20.57 -6.43
N ALA A 4 17.77 19.89 -7.13
CA ALA A 4 17.44 18.70 -7.91
C ALA A 4 17.08 17.50 -7.02
N SER A 5 17.68 17.48 -5.83
CA SER A 5 17.53 16.47 -4.80
C SER A 5 16.18 16.61 -4.07
N ASP A 6 15.81 17.84 -3.71
CA ASP A 6 14.49 18.16 -3.15
C ASP A 6 13.36 17.92 -4.16
N ALA A 7 13.59 18.21 -5.45
CA ALA A 7 12.61 17.96 -6.50
C ALA A 7 12.28 16.46 -6.65
N GLY A 8 13.28 15.58 -6.48
CA GLY A 8 13.08 14.13 -6.46
C GLY A 8 12.19 13.68 -5.30
N LEU A 9 12.51 14.11 -4.08
CA LEU A 9 11.70 13.78 -2.89
C LEU A 9 10.28 14.34 -2.98
N GLN A 10 10.11 15.54 -3.54
CA GLN A 10 8.79 16.12 -3.76
C GLN A 10 8.00 15.32 -4.80
N ARG A 11 8.64 14.82 -5.86
CA ARG A 11 7.99 13.91 -6.82
C ARG A 11 7.59 12.59 -6.17
N ALA A 12 8.47 12.00 -5.35
CA ALA A 12 8.16 10.79 -4.60
C ALA A 12 6.98 10.98 -3.64
N LEU A 13 6.85 12.16 -3.02
CA LEU A 13 5.74 12.50 -2.14
C LEU A 13 4.42 12.56 -2.90
N VAL A 14 4.40 13.21 -4.08
CA VAL A 14 3.20 13.25 -4.94
C VAL A 14 2.75 11.84 -5.32
N ILE A 15 3.68 10.97 -5.73
CA ILE A 15 3.36 9.58 -6.08
C ILE A 15 2.84 8.82 -4.86
N THR A 16 3.43 9.02 -3.68
CA THR A 16 2.97 8.38 -2.44
C THR A 16 1.55 8.82 -2.05
N LEU A 17 1.17 10.08 -2.30
CA LEU A 17 -0.22 10.53 -2.10
C LEU A 17 -1.19 9.87 -3.09
N GLN A 18 -0.77 9.64 -4.33
CA GLN A 18 -1.56 8.90 -5.32
C GLN A 18 -1.72 7.43 -4.92
N MET A 19 -0.67 6.81 -4.38
CA MET A 19 -0.74 5.44 -3.83
C MET A 19 -1.75 5.35 -2.69
N LEU A 20 -1.80 6.35 -1.82
CA LEU A 20 -2.82 6.40 -0.76
C LEU A 20 -4.23 6.50 -1.34
N ALA A 21 -4.47 7.37 -2.32
CA ALA A 21 -5.78 7.46 -2.97
C ALA A 21 -6.21 6.13 -3.61
N ALA A 22 -5.31 5.48 -4.37
CA ALA A 22 -5.56 4.17 -4.96
C ALA A 22 -5.84 3.09 -3.88
N ALA A 23 -5.12 3.12 -2.76
CA ALA A 23 -5.36 2.20 -1.65
C ALA A 23 -6.71 2.43 -0.96
N ASP A 24 -7.20 3.67 -0.88
CA ASP A 24 -8.55 3.98 -0.37
C ASP A 24 -9.65 3.42 -1.28
N GLU A 25 -9.40 3.41 -2.58
CA GLU A 25 -10.30 2.84 -3.59
C GLU A 25 -10.16 1.31 -3.72
N GLY A 26 -9.16 0.71 -3.07
CA GLY A 26 -8.87 -0.73 -3.14
C GLY A 26 -8.12 -1.17 -4.40
N GLU A 27 -7.61 -0.23 -5.18
CA GLU A 27 -6.90 -0.43 -6.46
C GLU A 27 -5.43 -0.85 -6.23
N TRP A 28 -5.22 -2.01 -5.60
CA TRP A 28 -3.89 -2.48 -5.18
C TRP A 28 -2.91 -2.70 -6.34
N GLN A 29 -3.41 -3.02 -7.54
CA GLN A 29 -2.58 -3.14 -8.73
C GLN A 29 -1.98 -1.77 -9.11
N GLN A 30 -2.78 -0.71 -9.04
CA GLN A 30 -2.32 0.66 -9.29
C GLN A 30 -1.31 1.11 -8.24
N VAL A 31 -1.48 0.72 -6.97
CA VAL A 31 -0.50 0.99 -5.91
C VAL A 31 0.87 0.41 -6.24
N ILE A 32 0.93 -0.80 -6.80
CA ILE A 32 2.19 -1.46 -7.22
C ILE A 32 2.85 -0.72 -8.38
N GLU A 33 2.07 -0.31 -9.38
CA GLU A 33 2.56 0.44 -10.53
C GLU A 33 3.12 1.81 -10.12
N LEU A 34 2.42 2.50 -9.22
CA LEU A 34 2.88 3.77 -8.66
C LEU A 34 4.14 3.60 -7.80
N ASP A 35 4.29 2.50 -7.04
CA ASP A 35 5.54 2.25 -6.31
C ASP A 35 6.74 2.09 -7.25
N ALA A 36 6.56 1.37 -8.36
CA ALA A 36 7.60 1.24 -9.38
C ALA A 36 7.95 2.62 -10.00
N GLU A 37 6.98 3.50 -10.21
CA GLU A 37 7.22 4.88 -10.66
C GLU A 37 7.94 5.73 -9.60
N ARG A 38 7.71 5.44 -8.31
CA ARG A 38 8.30 6.18 -7.18
C ARG A 38 9.79 5.88 -6.99
N GLN A 39 10.21 4.62 -7.13
CA GLN A 39 11.56 4.16 -6.78
C GLN A 39 12.72 4.99 -7.37
N PRO A 40 12.69 5.42 -8.65
CA PRO A 40 13.77 6.22 -9.23
C PRO A 40 13.99 7.56 -8.53
N TRP A 41 12.97 8.09 -7.85
CA TRP A 41 12.99 9.40 -7.18
C TRP A 41 13.47 9.33 -5.73
N MET A 42 13.59 8.13 -5.16
CA MET A 42 14.07 7.89 -3.80
C MET A 42 15.60 7.82 -3.71
N GLN A 43 16.31 8.67 -4.44
CA GLN A 43 17.77 8.69 -4.38
C GLN A 43 18.27 9.30 -3.07
N PRO A 44 19.37 8.77 -2.49
CA PRO A 44 19.97 9.33 -1.29
C PRO A 44 20.30 10.81 -1.51
N THR A 45 19.72 11.64 -0.66
CA THR A 45 19.75 13.09 -0.75
C THR A 45 20.78 13.65 0.24
N LEU A 46 21.47 14.73 -0.10
CA LEU A 46 22.31 15.45 0.87
C LEU A 46 21.39 16.01 1.96
N SER A 47 21.71 15.69 3.22
CA SER A 47 20.84 16.00 4.36
C SER A 47 20.85 17.50 4.64
N ASP A 48 19.79 18.19 4.20
CA ASP A 48 19.40 19.51 4.68
C ASP A 48 18.03 19.45 5.38
N ARG A 49 17.67 20.53 6.07
CA ARG A 49 16.43 20.60 6.87
C ARG A 49 15.18 20.31 6.05
N ARG A 50 15.15 20.77 4.79
CA ARG A 50 13.98 20.62 3.91
C ARG A 50 13.83 19.18 3.43
N SER A 51 14.92 18.58 2.98
CA SER A 51 14.97 17.15 2.66
C SER A 51 14.54 16.29 3.86
N SER A 52 14.94 16.66 5.09
CA SER A 52 14.51 15.95 6.30
C SER A 52 12.99 16.04 6.54
N GLU A 53 12.39 17.23 6.38
CA GLU A 53 10.94 17.41 6.55
C GLU A 53 10.15 16.61 5.50
N LEU A 54 10.63 16.57 4.25
CA LEU A 54 10.05 15.76 3.18
C LEU A 54 10.15 14.25 3.47
N LEU A 55 11.30 13.78 3.95
CA LEU A 55 11.50 12.37 4.31
C LEU A 55 10.61 11.95 5.50
N THR A 56 10.46 12.82 6.51
CA THR A 56 9.51 12.57 7.61
C THR A 56 8.09 12.44 7.09
N THR A 57 7.69 13.33 6.19
CA THR A 57 6.34 13.32 5.61
C THR A 57 6.12 12.05 4.77
N LEU A 58 7.08 11.68 3.93
CA LEU A 58 7.08 10.42 3.17
C LEU A 58 6.95 9.20 4.07
N HIS A 59 7.71 9.17 5.18
CA HIS A 59 7.65 8.07 6.13
C HIS A 59 6.25 7.94 6.76
N GLN A 60 5.65 9.06 7.21
CA GLN A 60 4.29 9.05 7.76
C GLN A 60 3.25 8.53 6.77
N HIS A 61 3.35 8.90 5.49
CA HIS A 61 2.44 8.40 4.46
C HIS A 61 2.67 6.91 4.16
N ASN A 62 3.91 6.43 4.19
CA ASN A 62 4.22 5.01 4.05
C ASN A 62 3.63 4.17 5.17
N GLU A 63 3.73 4.62 6.42
CA GLU A 63 3.10 3.92 7.55
C GLU A 63 1.59 3.79 7.36
N ARG A 64 0.90 4.87 6.94
CA ARG A 64 -0.54 4.81 6.63
C ARG A 64 -0.87 3.84 5.50
N LEU A 65 -0.02 3.77 4.47
CA LEU A 65 -0.22 2.83 3.37
C LEU A 65 -0.06 1.37 3.85
N LEU A 66 0.90 1.10 4.73
CA LEU A 66 1.12 -0.21 5.34
C LEU A 66 -0.06 -0.63 6.22
N GLU A 67 -0.61 0.29 7.02
CA GLU A 67 -1.82 0.06 7.81
C GLU A 67 -3.01 -0.33 6.92
N ARG A 68 -3.21 0.37 5.80
CA ARG A 68 -4.27 0.06 4.82
C ARG A 68 -4.07 -1.32 4.18
N ALA A 69 -2.84 -1.63 3.78
CA ALA A 69 -2.51 -2.94 3.20
C ALA A 69 -2.75 -4.08 4.22
N ALA A 70 -2.42 -3.87 5.49
CA ALA A 70 -2.71 -4.82 6.57
C ALA A 70 -4.22 -5.04 6.72
N ALA A 71 -5.02 -3.96 6.79
CA ALA A 71 -6.47 -4.05 6.89
C ALA A 71 -7.11 -4.77 5.69
N ALA A 72 -6.64 -4.49 4.48
CA ALA A 72 -7.10 -5.18 3.27
C ALA A 72 -6.75 -6.67 3.28
N ARG A 73 -5.53 -7.02 3.69
CA ARG A 73 -5.11 -8.41 3.85
C ARG A 73 -6.00 -9.16 4.84
N GLU A 74 -6.29 -8.57 5.99
CA GLU A 74 -7.19 -9.18 6.96
C GLU A 74 -8.60 -9.39 6.40
N SER A 75 -9.12 -8.44 5.63
CA SER A 75 -10.42 -8.56 4.98
C SER A 75 -10.47 -9.76 4.03
N VAL A 76 -9.46 -9.89 3.16
CA VAL A 76 -9.33 -11.03 2.24
C VAL A 76 -9.22 -12.35 2.99
N GLN A 77 -8.46 -12.40 4.09
CA GLN A 77 -8.34 -13.60 4.91
C GLN A 77 -9.67 -14.02 5.56
N ARG A 78 -10.46 -13.05 6.06
CA ARG A 78 -11.80 -13.32 6.61
C ARG A 78 -12.74 -13.88 5.54
N GLU A 79 -12.75 -13.30 4.35
CA GLU A 79 -13.59 -13.76 3.25
C GLU A 79 -13.22 -15.16 2.77
N LEU A 80 -11.92 -15.44 2.60
CA LEU A 80 -11.44 -16.79 2.29
C LEU A 80 -11.80 -17.81 3.37
N GLY A 81 -11.72 -17.42 4.65
CA GLY A 81 -12.17 -18.25 5.77
C GLY A 81 -13.66 -18.60 5.69
N ARG A 82 -14.50 -17.60 5.35
CA ARG A 82 -15.94 -17.79 5.16
C ARG A 82 -16.24 -18.73 3.99
N HIS A 83 -15.55 -18.58 2.85
CA HIS A 83 -15.70 -19.48 1.71
C HIS A 83 -15.30 -20.92 2.04
N LYS A 84 -14.20 -21.13 2.77
CA LYS A 84 -13.78 -22.47 3.23
C LYS A 84 -14.81 -23.10 4.17
N TYR A 85 -15.37 -22.32 5.09
CA TYR A 85 -16.42 -22.78 6.00
C TYR A 85 -17.70 -23.17 5.24
N ASN A 86 -18.16 -22.32 4.31
CA ASN A 86 -19.35 -22.59 3.51
C ASN A 86 -19.20 -23.84 2.64
N ASN A 87 -18.04 -24.02 1.99
CA ASN A 87 -17.77 -25.24 1.23
C ASN A 87 -17.77 -26.48 2.12
N ARG A 88 -17.19 -26.39 3.33
CA ARG A 88 -17.21 -27.51 4.28
C ARG A 88 -18.62 -27.84 4.76
N ALA A 89 -19.44 -26.83 5.08
CA ALA A 89 -20.83 -27.02 5.49
C ALA A 89 -21.67 -27.66 4.38
N LEU A 90 -21.50 -27.20 3.13
CA LEU A 90 -22.15 -27.78 1.95
C LEU A 90 -21.74 -29.25 1.73
N SER A 91 -20.44 -29.55 1.83
CA SER A 91 -19.95 -30.94 1.70
C SER A 91 -20.51 -31.86 2.79
N VAL A 92 -20.62 -31.40 4.03
CA VAL A 92 -21.21 -32.18 5.14
C VAL A 92 -22.71 -32.41 4.89
N TYR A 93 -23.45 -31.38 4.46
CA TYR A 93 -24.87 -31.52 4.14
C TYR A 93 -25.11 -32.57 3.05
N ILE A 94 -24.35 -32.50 1.94
CA ILE A 94 -24.43 -33.47 0.84
C ILE A 94 -24.09 -34.88 1.33
N ALA A 95 -23.03 -35.05 2.13
CA ALA A 95 -22.64 -36.36 2.66
C ALA A 95 -23.63 -36.93 3.69
N SER A 96 -24.37 -36.08 4.40
CA SER A 96 -25.37 -36.50 5.40
C SER A 96 -26.78 -36.73 4.83
N SER A 97 -27.02 -36.32 3.58
CA SER A 97 -28.34 -36.39 2.93
C SER A 97 -28.41 -37.45 1.82
N GLY A 98 -27.35 -38.24 1.64
CA GLY A 98 -27.28 -39.38 0.71
C GLY A 98 -27.11 -40.68 1.48
#